data_AF-A0A226HPI6-F1
#
_entry.id   AF-A0A226HPI6-F1
#
_cell.length_a   1.000
_cell.length_b   1.000
_cell.length_c   1.000
_cell.angle_alpha   90.00
_cell.angle_beta   90.00
_cell.angle_gamma   90.00
#
_symmetry.space_group_name_H-M   'P 1'
#
loop_
_entity.id
_entity.type
_entity.pdbx_description
1 polymer ?
#
loop_
_entity_poly.entity_id
_entity_poly.type
_entity_poly.pdbx_seq_one_letter_code
_entity_poly.pdbx_strand_id
1 'polypeptide(L)'
;MKNDNKQKYGCWFLVNQHIFEKEFVAIEQKAIKVFLDFISDKNYGLGIGLFRFDIYIEPKINFGRQADSIYNSCAHLSAHIDKQLFDKVSDDEKLRLLLNASLILVKYLQQRVPLPKDFNAEYLFTDYKEYLKSQSLLLGQAETDQAILKFFDTTRFLFRRTETIEVDKNKIYFDLNEIQDFINNEIAGKTFGQSITAIDFGFELYDFNGGFAPFMKQTENYKRYGTKYKNYLVVKHFDYSEIKNLDEKQQYQLLKEKILEGINDYENLKRKPKDFDKDGFYNIMENILTTYERQKSYY
;
A
#
# COMPACT_ATOMS: atom_id res chain seq x y z
N MET A 1 32.02 -11.80 -32.48
CA MET A 1 30.96 -10.94 -31.93
C MET A 1 30.40 -11.62 -30.69
N LYS A 2 30.67 -11.11 -29.49
CA LYS A 2 30.04 -11.60 -28.26
C LYS A 2 28.63 -11.03 -28.20
N ASN A 3 27.61 -11.90 -28.12
CA ASN A 3 26.25 -11.50 -27.83
C ASN A 3 26.19 -10.89 -26.42
N ASP A 4 26.15 -9.56 -26.32
CA ASP A 4 25.84 -8.83 -25.08
C ASP A 4 24.32 -8.91 -24.78
N ASN A 5 23.77 -10.12 -24.69
CA ASN A 5 22.37 -10.38 -24.30
C ASN A 5 22.14 -10.24 -22.78
N LYS A 6 22.92 -9.40 -22.08
CA LYS A 6 22.72 -9.13 -20.66
C LYS A 6 21.75 -7.97 -20.49
N GLN A 7 20.59 -8.27 -19.92
CA GLN A 7 19.63 -7.24 -19.54
C GLN A 7 20.18 -6.46 -18.34
N LYS A 8 20.27 -5.14 -18.46
CA LYS A 8 20.78 -4.29 -17.39
C LYS A 8 19.64 -3.88 -16.46
N TYR A 9 19.72 -4.30 -15.21
CA TYR A 9 18.78 -3.91 -14.16
C TYR A 9 19.30 -2.67 -13.41
N GLY A 10 18.38 -1.78 -13.04
CA GLY A 10 18.60 -0.70 -12.09
C GLY A 10 18.06 -1.06 -10.70
N CYS A 11 18.53 -0.34 -9.68
CA CYS A 11 18.08 -0.53 -8.30
C CYS A 11 18.06 0.81 -7.56
N TRP A 12 16.99 1.04 -6.79
CA TRP A 12 16.90 2.08 -5.77
C TRP A 12 16.57 1.45 -4.43
N PHE A 13 17.36 1.77 -3.42
CA PHE A 13 16.97 1.62 -2.01
C PHE A 13 16.62 3.00 -1.50
N LEU A 14 15.39 3.18 -1.06
CA LEU A 14 14.91 4.46 -0.53
C LEU A 14 14.39 4.25 0.88
N VAL A 15 15.13 4.73 1.88
CA VAL A 15 14.75 4.65 3.27
C VAL A 15 13.98 5.91 3.66
N ASN A 16 12.79 5.75 4.24
CA ASN A 16 11.93 6.85 4.67
C ASN A 16 11.75 7.93 3.59
N GLN A 17 11.57 7.52 2.35
CA GLN A 17 11.56 8.42 1.18
C GLN A 17 10.59 9.60 1.24
N HIS A 18 9.53 9.46 2.05
CA HIS A 18 8.49 10.46 2.26
C HIS A 18 8.94 11.60 3.19
N ILE A 19 10.06 11.40 3.90
CA ILE A 19 10.75 12.41 4.68
C ILE A 19 11.76 13.12 3.77
N PHE A 20 11.80 14.45 3.90
CA PHE A 20 12.69 15.31 3.12
C PHE A 20 14.16 15.10 3.52
N GLU A 21 14.43 15.02 4.82
CA GLU A 21 15.77 14.74 5.36
C GLU A 21 16.22 13.32 5.01
N LYS A 22 17.37 13.22 4.34
CA LYS A 22 17.94 11.94 3.90
C LYS A 22 19.04 11.48 4.85
N GLU A 23 18.64 10.84 5.96
CA GLU A 23 19.55 10.37 7.00
C GLU A 23 20.39 9.14 6.57
N PHE A 24 19.86 8.30 5.67
CA PHE A 24 20.42 6.96 5.39
C PHE A 24 21.11 6.83 4.02
N VAL A 25 21.46 7.94 3.36
CA VAL A 25 22.00 7.93 1.98
C VAL A 25 23.21 7.01 1.84
N ALA A 26 24.15 7.06 2.79
CA ALA A 26 25.37 6.27 2.71
C ALA A 26 25.09 4.76 2.72
N ILE A 27 24.12 4.32 3.53
CA ILE A 27 23.78 2.90 3.65
C ILE A 27 22.85 2.43 2.51
N GLU A 28 21.98 3.31 2.01
CA GLU A 28 21.23 3.09 0.77
C GLU A 28 22.17 2.81 -0.41
N GLN A 29 23.22 3.64 -0.59
CA GLN A 29 24.19 3.44 -1.66
C GLN A 29 24.98 2.13 -1.52
N LYS A 30 25.33 1.73 -0.29
CA LYS A 30 25.94 0.41 -0.04
C LYS A 30 24.99 -0.73 -0.43
N ALA A 31 23.72 -0.66 -0.04
CA ALA A 31 22.72 -1.66 -0.39
C ALA A 31 22.47 -1.75 -1.91
N ILE A 32 22.37 -0.60 -2.59
CA ILE A 32 22.27 -0.50 -4.05
C ILE A 32 23.45 -1.20 -4.70
N LYS A 33 24.69 -0.89 -4.26
CA LYS A 33 25.89 -1.51 -4.82
C LYS A 33 25.87 -3.03 -4.68
N VAL A 34 25.59 -3.54 -3.48
CA VAL A 34 25.56 -5.00 -3.23
C VAL A 34 24.49 -5.70 -4.08
N PHE A 35 23.31 -5.09 -4.23
CA PHE A 35 22.25 -5.66 -5.09
C PHE A 35 22.60 -5.60 -6.57
N LEU A 36 23.19 -4.48 -7.04
CA LEU A 36 23.62 -4.34 -8.42
C LEU A 36 24.77 -5.29 -8.78
N ASP A 37 25.72 -5.49 -7.87
CA ASP A 37 26.80 -6.46 -8.02
C ASP A 37 26.22 -7.88 -8.21
N PHE A 38 25.25 -8.26 -7.39
CA PHE A 38 24.50 -9.53 -7.50
C PHE A 38 23.85 -9.73 -8.88
N ILE A 39 23.17 -8.71 -9.41
CA ILE A 39 22.32 -8.86 -10.60
C ILE A 39 23.04 -8.55 -11.92
N SER A 40 24.24 -7.98 -11.85
CA SER A 40 24.98 -7.42 -13.00
C SER A 40 25.22 -8.40 -14.16
N ASP A 41 25.35 -9.69 -13.87
CA ASP A 41 25.61 -10.74 -14.86
C ASP A 41 24.41 -11.65 -15.13
N LYS A 42 23.26 -11.33 -14.53
CA LYS A 42 22.04 -12.14 -14.56
C LYS A 42 21.07 -11.66 -15.63
N ASN A 43 20.18 -12.56 -16.04
CA ASN A 43 19.05 -12.24 -16.89
C ASN A 43 17.84 -13.05 -16.41
N TYR A 44 16.89 -12.36 -15.78
CA TYR A 44 15.62 -12.91 -15.32
C TYR A 44 14.47 -12.61 -16.29
N GLY A 45 14.79 -12.11 -17.48
CA GLY A 45 13.84 -11.83 -18.56
C GLY A 45 13.24 -10.43 -18.54
N LEU A 46 12.25 -10.22 -19.40
CA LEU A 46 11.77 -8.90 -19.82
C LEU A 46 10.68 -8.33 -18.92
N GLY A 47 10.43 -7.02 -19.05
CA GLY A 47 9.29 -6.35 -18.42
C GLY A 47 9.56 -5.76 -17.03
N ILE A 48 10.68 -6.12 -16.39
CA ILE A 48 11.23 -5.38 -15.24
C ILE A 48 12.68 -5.00 -15.58
N GLY A 49 12.99 -3.72 -15.45
CA GLY A 49 14.33 -3.16 -15.62
C GLY A 49 14.80 -2.34 -14.43
N LEU A 50 13.92 -2.03 -13.47
CA LEU A 50 14.23 -1.30 -12.24
C LEU A 50 13.59 -1.98 -11.04
N PHE A 51 14.36 -2.18 -9.98
CA PHE A 51 13.85 -2.53 -8.66
C PHE A 51 13.88 -1.30 -7.77
N ARG A 52 12.74 -0.95 -7.20
CA ARG A 52 12.62 0.12 -6.21
C ARG A 52 12.16 -0.49 -4.90
N PHE A 53 13.04 -0.50 -3.92
CA PHE A 53 12.79 -0.96 -2.56
C PHE A 53 12.60 0.24 -1.65
N ASP A 54 11.35 0.48 -1.26
CA ASP A 54 10.99 1.53 -0.33
C ASP A 54 10.92 0.93 1.08
N ILE A 55 11.87 1.31 1.93
CA ILE A 55 12.04 0.74 3.26
C ILE A 55 11.67 1.80 4.31
N TYR A 56 10.68 1.50 5.13
CA TYR A 56 10.20 2.41 6.17
C TYR A 56 10.79 1.99 7.52
N ILE A 57 11.50 2.92 8.18
CA ILE A 57 12.19 2.72 9.45
C ILE A 57 11.73 3.83 10.39
N GLU A 58 10.58 3.61 11.02
CA GLU A 58 9.85 4.65 11.75
C GLU A 58 9.35 4.13 13.11
N PRO A 59 9.17 4.99 14.13
CA PRO A 59 8.68 4.56 15.43
C PRO A 59 7.28 3.94 15.39
N LYS A 60 6.45 4.40 14.44
CA LYS A 60 5.10 3.89 14.20
C LYS A 60 5.06 3.30 12.80
N ILE A 61 4.65 2.05 12.71
CA ILE A 61 4.47 1.36 11.43
C ILE A 61 3.25 1.95 10.74
N ASN A 62 3.38 2.21 9.43
CA ASN A 62 2.26 2.66 8.61
C ASN A 62 2.13 1.75 7.37
N PHE A 63 1.35 0.69 7.51
CA PHE A 63 0.98 -0.24 6.44
C PHE A 63 0.22 0.44 5.30
N GLY A 64 -0.43 1.58 5.54
CA GLY A 64 -1.01 2.43 4.49
C GLY A 64 0.01 2.86 3.43
N ARG A 65 1.28 3.05 3.84
CA ARG A 65 2.38 3.44 2.94
C ARG A 65 2.96 2.31 2.10
N GLN A 66 2.71 1.05 2.46
CA GLN A 66 3.17 -0.05 1.63
C GLN A 66 2.44 0.03 0.29
N ALA A 67 3.14 0.08 -0.84
CA ALA A 67 2.54 0.25 -2.16
C ALA A 67 3.31 -0.60 -3.17
N ASP A 68 2.93 -1.87 -3.28
CA ASP A 68 3.63 -2.80 -4.16
C ASP A 68 2.95 -2.90 -5.52
N SER A 69 3.70 -2.66 -6.58
CA SER A 69 3.18 -2.71 -7.94
C SER A 69 4.29 -2.87 -8.97
N ILE A 70 3.90 -3.26 -10.19
CA ILE A 70 4.75 -3.17 -11.37
C ILE A 70 4.15 -2.12 -12.30
N TYR A 71 4.93 -1.11 -12.64
CA TYR A 71 4.55 -0.08 -13.60
C TYR A 71 5.78 0.42 -14.36
N ASN A 72 5.66 0.73 -15.65
CA ASN A 72 6.75 1.28 -16.46
C ASN A 72 8.10 0.55 -16.31
N SER A 73 8.06 -0.78 -16.31
CA SER A 73 9.24 -1.64 -16.08
C SER A 73 9.92 -1.50 -14.71
N CYS A 74 9.25 -0.89 -13.74
CA CYS A 74 9.69 -0.78 -12.35
C CYS A 74 8.90 -1.76 -11.47
N ALA A 75 9.61 -2.62 -10.75
CA ALA A 75 9.07 -3.36 -9.61
C ALA A 75 9.22 -2.47 -8.37
N HIS A 76 8.13 -1.80 -7.98
CA HIS A 76 8.06 -0.96 -6.80
C HIS A 76 7.53 -1.82 -5.65
N LEU A 77 8.35 -1.98 -4.62
CA LEU A 77 8.11 -2.90 -3.51
C LEU A 77 8.47 -2.22 -2.19
N SER A 78 7.75 -2.55 -1.12
CA SER A 78 7.82 -1.79 0.13
C SER A 78 7.70 -2.65 1.38
N ALA A 79 8.55 -2.41 2.37
CA ALA A 79 8.54 -3.09 3.67
C ALA A 79 8.85 -2.12 4.80
N HIS A 80 8.57 -2.53 6.03
CA HIS A 80 9.06 -1.83 7.22
C HIS A 80 10.18 -2.61 7.88
N ILE A 81 11.06 -1.90 8.57
CA ILE A 81 12.03 -2.48 9.51
C ILE A 81 11.76 -1.87 10.88
N ASP A 82 11.81 -2.69 11.93
CA ASP A 82 11.69 -2.22 13.31
C ASP A 82 12.74 -1.16 13.62
N LYS A 83 12.27 0.06 13.95
CA LYS A 83 13.17 1.19 14.17
C LYS A 83 14.05 1.00 15.40
N GLN A 84 13.51 0.46 16.49
CA GLN A 84 14.27 0.32 17.73
C GLN A 84 15.45 -0.63 17.56
N LEU A 85 15.27 -1.70 16.80
CA LEU A 85 16.33 -2.61 16.40
C LEU A 85 17.30 -1.93 15.45
N PHE A 86 16.80 -1.29 14.39
CA PHE A 86 17.65 -0.64 13.38
C PHE A 86 18.57 0.45 13.97
N ASP A 87 18.07 1.26 14.90
CA ASP A 87 18.85 2.34 15.53
C ASP A 87 19.98 1.81 16.43
N LYS A 88 19.87 0.58 16.96
CA LYS A 88 20.80 0.01 17.94
C LYS A 88 21.94 -0.80 17.33
N VAL A 89 21.83 -1.17 16.05
CA VAL A 89 22.80 -2.06 15.39
C VAL A 89 23.84 -1.26 14.59
N SER A 90 24.96 -1.91 14.28
CA SER A 90 26.05 -1.31 13.50
C SER A 90 25.61 -1.04 12.05
N ASP A 91 26.40 -0.23 11.33
CA ASP A 91 26.14 0.03 9.91
C ASP A 91 26.17 -1.25 9.04
N ASP A 92 27.00 -2.23 9.39
CA ASP A 92 27.04 -3.51 8.68
C ASP A 92 25.76 -4.33 8.93
N GLU A 93 25.24 -4.32 10.16
CA GLU A 93 23.97 -4.96 10.49
C GLU A 93 22.78 -4.23 9.86
N LYS A 94 22.78 -2.88 9.83
CA LYS A 94 21.78 -2.10 9.08
C LYS A 94 21.79 -2.47 7.60
N LEU A 95 22.96 -2.69 7.00
CA LEU A 95 23.09 -3.11 5.60
C LEU A 95 22.49 -4.51 5.41
N ARG A 96 22.77 -5.45 6.32
CA ARG A 96 22.14 -6.78 6.32
C ARG A 96 20.62 -6.68 6.41
N LEU A 97 20.10 -5.84 7.30
CA LEU A 97 18.66 -5.61 7.45
C LEU A 97 18.02 -5.09 6.15
N LEU A 98 18.62 -4.10 5.48
CA LEU A 98 18.12 -3.60 4.19
C LEU A 98 18.11 -4.68 3.11
N LEU A 99 19.18 -5.47 2.99
CA LEU A 99 19.29 -6.53 1.97
C LEU A 99 18.35 -7.71 2.23
N ASN A 100 18.07 -8.03 3.49
CA ASN A 100 17.09 -9.06 3.82
C ASN A 100 15.66 -8.54 3.65
N ALA A 101 15.42 -7.23 3.86
CA ALA A 101 14.15 -6.61 3.51
C ALA A 101 13.89 -6.67 2.00
N SER A 102 14.86 -6.34 1.16
CA SER A 102 14.72 -6.54 -0.30
C SER A 102 14.55 -8.01 -0.67
N LEU A 103 15.18 -8.95 0.03
CA LEU A 103 14.97 -10.38 -0.22
C LEU A 103 13.51 -10.81 0.06
N ILE A 104 12.92 -10.34 1.17
CA ILE A 104 11.50 -10.54 1.46
C ILE A 104 10.62 -9.93 0.38
N LEU A 105 10.97 -8.73 -0.11
CA LEU A 105 10.23 -8.06 -1.17
C LEU A 105 10.33 -8.79 -2.50
N VAL A 106 11.48 -9.35 -2.85
CA VAL A 106 11.65 -10.21 -4.02
C VAL A 106 10.82 -11.50 -3.88
N LYS A 107 10.73 -12.09 -2.69
CA LYS A 107 9.83 -13.21 -2.40
C LYS A 107 8.36 -12.81 -2.58
N TYR A 108 7.98 -11.61 -2.13
CA TYR A 108 6.63 -11.08 -2.31
C TYR A 108 6.31 -10.86 -3.81
N LEU A 109 7.25 -10.29 -4.57
CA LEU A 109 7.17 -10.13 -6.02
C LEU A 109 6.90 -11.48 -6.71
N GLN A 110 7.63 -12.53 -6.32
CA GLN A 110 7.44 -13.89 -6.83
C GLN A 110 6.03 -14.44 -6.55
N GLN A 111 5.51 -14.23 -5.34
CA GLN A 111 4.32 -14.94 -4.86
C GLN A 111 3.00 -14.20 -5.11
N ARG A 112 3.01 -12.86 -5.12
CA ARG A 112 1.80 -12.05 -4.95
C ARG A 112 1.58 -10.99 -6.04
N VAL A 113 2.61 -10.62 -6.78
CA VAL A 113 2.50 -9.55 -7.77
C VAL A 113 2.28 -10.15 -9.17
N PRO A 114 1.30 -9.67 -9.95
CA PRO A 114 1.16 -10.09 -11.33
C PRO A 114 2.41 -9.75 -12.16
N LEU A 115 3.13 -10.77 -12.62
CA LEU A 115 4.40 -10.61 -13.32
C LEU A 115 4.23 -10.47 -14.84
N PRO A 116 5.15 -9.77 -15.54
CA PRO A 116 5.31 -9.90 -16.97
C PRO A 116 5.55 -11.37 -17.36
N LYS A 117 5.00 -11.79 -18.50
CA LYS A 117 5.02 -13.19 -18.96
C LYS A 117 6.42 -13.80 -19.01
N ASP A 118 7.41 -13.00 -19.38
CA ASP A 118 8.78 -13.47 -19.61
C ASP A 118 9.71 -13.18 -18.43
N PHE A 119 9.19 -12.76 -17.27
CA PHE A 119 9.99 -12.47 -16.09
C PHE A 119 10.00 -13.63 -15.09
N ASN A 120 11.19 -14.10 -14.69
CA ASN A 120 11.39 -15.21 -13.77
C ASN A 120 11.78 -14.72 -12.36
N ALA A 121 10.76 -14.40 -11.55
CA ALA A 121 10.96 -13.95 -10.18
C ALA A 121 11.40 -15.09 -9.21
N GLU A 122 11.15 -16.36 -9.56
CA GLU A 122 11.56 -17.51 -8.76
C GLU A 122 13.08 -17.70 -8.77
N TYR A 123 13.68 -17.60 -9.96
CA TYR A 123 15.15 -17.66 -10.10
C TYR A 123 15.80 -16.43 -9.48
N LEU A 124 15.21 -15.23 -9.65
CA LEU A 124 15.68 -14.02 -8.96
C LEU A 124 15.73 -14.22 -7.45
N PHE A 125 14.65 -14.72 -6.84
CA PHE A 125 14.59 -14.96 -5.40
C PHE A 125 15.63 -15.99 -4.94
N THR A 126 15.71 -17.12 -5.64
CA THR A 126 16.61 -18.23 -5.29
C THR A 126 18.07 -17.80 -5.39
N ASP A 127 18.46 -17.18 -6.51
CA ASP A 127 19.82 -16.69 -6.73
C ASP A 127 20.19 -15.59 -5.73
N TYR A 128 19.27 -14.67 -5.43
CA TYR A 128 19.53 -13.59 -4.49
C TYR A 128 19.74 -14.11 -3.07
N LYS A 129 18.93 -15.09 -2.65
CA LYS A 129 19.08 -15.75 -1.36
C LYS A 129 20.44 -16.44 -1.22
N GLU A 130 20.85 -17.21 -2.23
CA GLU A 130 22.15 -17.90 -2.22
C GLU A 130 23.31 -16.92 -2.28
N TYR A 131 23.18 -15.81 -3.02
CA TYR A 131 24.17 -14.73 -3.02
C TYR A 131 24.34 -14.11 -1.62
N LEU A 132 23.25 -13.72 -0.96
CA LEU A 132 23.32 -13.17 0.40
C LEU A 132 23.92 -14.18 1.37
N LYS A 133 23.62 -15.47 1.21
CA LYS A 133 24.22 -16.53 2.02
C LYS A 133 25.72 -16.65 1.79
N SER A 134 26.18 -16.64 0.53
CA SER A 134 27.61 -16.76 0.21
C SER A 134 28.42 -15.55 0.68
N GLN A 135 27.80 -14.37 0.75
CA GLN A 135 28.42 -13.16 1.27
C GLN A 135 28.31 -13.03 2.80
N SER A 136 27.75 -14.02 3.50
CA SER A 136 27.46 -13.96 4.94
C SER A 136 26.55 -12.77 5.34
N LEU A 137 25.68 -12.35 4.43
CA LEU A 137 24.73 -11.24 4.60
C LEU A 137 23.30 -11.72 4.89
N LEU A 138 23.00 -13.01 4.68
CA LEU A 138 21.69 -13.59 4.97
C LEU A 138 21.41 -13.61 6.47
N LEU A 139 20.23 -13.15 6.89
CA LEU A 139 19.75 -13.24 8.27
C LEU A 139 19.07 -14.57 8.54
N GLY A 140 19.04 -14.98 9.82
CA GLY A 140 18.21 -16.09 10.26
C GLY A 140 16.72 -15.79 10.10
N GLN A 141 15.88 -16.82 9.97
CA GLN A 141 14.43 -16.63 9.83
C GLN A 141 13.83 -15.91 11.05
N ALA A 142 14.24 -16.28 12.27
CA ALA A 142 13.75 -15.64 13.50
C ALA A 142 14.14 -14.15 13.58
N GLU A 143 15.38 -13.81 13.22
CA GLU A 143 15.85 -12.42 13.16
C GLU A 143 15.07 -11.62 12.11
N THR A 144 14.83 -12.23 10.96
CA THR A 144 14.08 -11.65 9.85
C THR A 144 12.64 -11.34 10.26
N ASP A 145 11.95 -12.30 10.87
CA ASP A 145 10.55 -12.16 11.31
C ASP A 145 10.39 -11.12 12.43
N GLN A 146 11.41 -10.96 13.28
CA GLN A 146 11.42 -9.94 14.32
C GLN A 146 11.69 -8.55 13.76
N ALA A 147 12.59 -8.43 12.78
CA ALA A 147 13.08 -7.13 12.33
C ALA A 147 12.30 -6.57 11.13
N ILE A 148 11.80 -7.40 10.22
CA ILE A 148 11.24 -6.96 8.94
C ILE A 148 9.75 -7.27 8.89
N LEU A 149 8.96 -6.22 8.69
CA LEU A 149 7.50 -6.25 8.81
C LEU A 149 6.88 -6.09 7.42
N LYS A 150 6.34 -7.19 6.91
CA LYS A 150 5.66 -7.26 5.61
C LYS A 150 4.48 -8.23 5.68
N PHE A 151 3.26 -7.74 5.41
CA PHE A 151 2.11 -8.61 5.24
C PHE A 151 1.89 -8.92 3.76
N PHE A 152 1.78 -10.20 3.44
CA PHE A 152 1.65 -10.67 2.05
C PHE A 152 0.19 -10.72 1.61
N ASP A 153 -0.72 -10.89 2.58
CA ASP A 153 -2.15 -11.01 2.38
C ASP A 153 -2.83 -9.93 3.22
N THR A 154 -3.21 -8.84 2.56
CA THR A 154 -3.94 -7.75 3.22
C THR A 154 -5.05 -7.28 2.30
N THR A 155 -6.28 -7.31 2.80
CA THR A 155 -7.33 -6.48 2.21
C THR A 155 -6.95 -5.02 2.44
N ARG A 156 -7.06 -4.19 1.41
CA ARG A 156 -6.75 -2.75 1.49
C ARG A 156 -8.00 -1.91 1.38
N PHE A 157 -8.00 -0.77 2.06
CA PHE A 157 -9.01 0.27 1.90
C PHE A 157 -8.39 1.49 1.23
N LEU A 158 -9.04 2.02 0.20
CA LEU A 158 -8.53 3.13 -0.61
C LEU A 158 -9.63 4.16 -0.86
N PHE A 159 -9.39 5.43 -0.52
CA PHE A 159 -10.22 6.52 -0.99
C PHE A 159 -9.87 6.89 -2.43
N ARG A 160 -10.87 6.84 -3.32
CA ARG A 160 -10.81 7.41 -4.67
C ARG A 160 -11.50 8.76 -4.62
N ARG A 161 -10.71 9.83 -4.54
CA ARG A 161 -11.21 11.19 -4.26
C ARG A 161 -11.59 11.89 -5.54
N THR A 162 -12.71 12.59 -5.53
CA THR A 162 -13.08 13.55 -6.56
C THR A 162 -13.73 14.74 -5.88
N GLU A 163 -13.21 15.93 -6.14
CA GLU A 163 -13.71 17.17 -5.56
C GLU A 163 -13.83 18.24 -6.64
N THR A 164 -14.83 19.10 -6.55
CA THR A 164 -14.99 20.23 -7.47
C THR A 164 -14.32 21.49 -6.93
N ILE A 165 -14.14 22.49 -7.79
CA ILE A 165 -13.40 23.73 -7.46
C ILE A 165 -14.09 24.58 -6.39
N GLU A 166 -15.40 24.39 -6.17
CA GLU A 166 -16.21 25.12 -5.20
C GLU A 166 -15.96 24.69 -3.74
N VAL A 167 -15.25 23.57 -3.52
CA VAL A 167 -14.97 23.05 -2.19
C VAL A 167 -13.87 23.88 -1.50
N ASP A 168 -14.24 24.67 -0.49
CA ASP A 168 -13.27 25.26 0.44
C ASP A 168 -12.80 24.18 1.43
N LYS A 169 -11.56 23.74 1.26
CA LYS A 169 -10.91 22.71 2.09
C LYS A 169 -10.78 23.11 3.55
N ASN A 170 -10.79 24.41 3.89
CA ASN A 170 -10.75 24.86 5.27
C ASN A 170 -12.06 24.59 6.04
N LYS A 171 -13.12 24.17 5.32
CA LYS A 171 -14.39 23.75 5.88
C LYS A 171 -14.54 22.24 5.99
N ILE A 172 -13.51 21.48 5.61
CA ILE A 172 -13.49 20.02 5.75
C ILE A 172 -12.53 19.67 6.88
N TYR A 173 -13.05 19.06 7.94
CA TYR A 173 -12.33 18.88 9.20
C TYR A 173 -11.77 17.48 9.44
N PHE A 174 -11.73 16.65 8.40
CA PHE A 174 -11.10 15.33 8.44
C PHE A 174 -10.03 15.18 7.36
N ASP A 175 -8.98 14.41 7.64
CA ASP A 175 -7.98 14.02 6.65
C ASP A 175 -8.22 12.58 6.19
N LEU A 176 -8.66 12.44 4.94
CA LEU A 176 -8.88 11.13 4.32
C LEU A 176 -7.60 10.29 4.20
N ASN A 177 -6.41 10.90 4.15
CA ASN A 177 -5.15 10.14 4.18
C ASN A 177 -4.94 9.53 5.56
N GLU A 178 -5.14 10.31 6.61
CA GLU A 178 -4.96 9.85 7.99
C GLU A 178 -5.95 8.72 8.32
N ILE A 179 -7.23 8.89 7.94
CA ILE A 179 -8.25 7.86 8.14
C ILE A 179 -7.93 6.59 7.34
N GLN A 180 -7.51 6.72 6.09
CA GLN A 180 -7.13 5.57 5.26
C GLN A 180 -5.93 4.82 5.85
N ASP A 181 -4.91 5.54 6.31
CA ASP A 181 -3.73 4.95 6.94
C ASP A 181 -4.13 4.24 8.24
N PHE A 182 -4.97 4.86 9.07
CA PHE A 182 -5.51 4.25 10.28
C PHE A 182 -6.24 2.94 9.98
N ILE A 183 -7.17 2.95 9.01
CA ILE A 183 -7.90 1.75 8.59
C ILE A 183 -6.92 0.67 8.12
N ASN A 184 -6.00 1.00 7.22
CA ASN A 184 -5.06 0.03 6.66
C ASN A 184 -4.09 -0.53 7.70
N ASN A 185 -3.76 0.22 8.76
CA ASN A 185 -2.96 -0.27 9.87
C ASN A 185 -3.73 -1.30 10.70
N GLU A 186 -5.00 -1.04 11.00
CA GLU A 186 -5.84 -1.92 11.82
C GLU A 186 -6.26 -3.22 11.09
N ILE A 187 -6.39 -3.16 9.75
CA ILE A 187 -6.69 -4.35 8.92
C ILE A 187 -5.44 -5.03 8.37
N ALA A 188 -4.23 -4.56 8.70
CA ALA A 188 -2.99 -5.11 8.19
C ALA A 188 -2.88 -6.62 8.49
N GLY A 189 -2.60 -7.41 7.45
CA GLY A 189 -2.49 -8.87 7.57
C GLY A 189 -3.82 -9.62 7.69
N LYS A 190 -4.96 -8.92 7.64
CA LYS A 190 -6.29 -9.53 7.61
C LYS A 190 -6.75 -9.74 6.17
N THR A 191 -7.45 -10.85 5.95
CA THR A 191 -8.20 -11.12 4.72
C THR A 191 -9.66 -11.38 5.05
N PHE A 192 -10.53 -11.03 4.12
CA PHE A 192 -11.97 -11.22 4.25
C PHE A 192 -12.46 -12.10 3.08
N GLY A 193 -11.70 -13.16 2.77
CA GLY A 193 -11.85 -13.94 1.54
C GLY A 193 -10.79 -13.60 0.48
N GLN A 194 -10.77 -14.37 -0.61
CA GLN A 194 -9.77 -14.25 -1.68
C GLN A 194 -10.29 -13.52 -2.93
N SER A 195 -11.60 -13.29 -3.01
CA SER A 195 -12.23 -12.61 -4.15
C SER A 195 -12.05 -11.09 -4.11
N ILE A 196 -11.83 -10.50 -2.93
CA ILE A 196 -11.57 -9.07 -2.75
C ILE A 196 -10.23 -8.87 -2.04
N THR A 197 -9.31 -8.17 -2.69
CA THR A 197 -8.03 -7.71 -2.13
C THR A 197 -8.03 -6.20 -1.86
N ALA A 198 -8.96 -5.45 -2.44
CA ALA A 198 -9.07 -4.01 -2.24
C ALA A 198 -10.52 -3.52 -2.21
N ILE A 199 -10.81 -2.58 -1.32
CA ILE A 199 -12.03 -1.80 -1.22
C ILE A 199 -11.70 -0.39 -1.71
N ASP A 200 -12.18 -0.05 -2.89
CA ASP A 200 -12.09 1.30 -3.45
C ASP A 200 -13.35 2.07 -3.04
N PHE A 201 -13.22 3.00 -2.10
CA PHE A 201 -14.30 3.89 -1.70
C PHE A 201 -14.19 5.21 -2.49
N GLY A 202 -15.06 5.38 -3.48
CA GLY A 202 -15.24 6.63 -4.20
C GLY A 202 -15.81 7.69 -3.28
N PHE A 203 -14.98 8.63 -2.86
CA PHE A 203 -15.36 9.81 -2.11
C PHE A 203 -15.51 10.97 -3.11
N GLU A 204 -16.76 11.32 -3.44
CA GLU A 204 -17.03 12.46 -4.33
C GLU A 204 -17.68 13.58 -3.53
N LEU A 205 -16.97 14.70 -3.39
CA LEU A 205 -17.38 15.88 -2.62
C LEU A 205 -17.58 17.07 -3.53
N TYR A 206 -18.79 17.62 -3.59
CA TYR A 206 -19.08 18.72 -4.50
C TYR A 206 -20.31 19.50 -4.08
N ASP A 207 -20.43 20.74 -4.56
CA ASP A 207 -21.62 21.56 -4.35
C ASP A 207 -22.71 21.17 -5.35
N PHE A 208 -23.76 20.49 -4.89
CA PHE A 208 -24.88 20.08 -5.75
C PHE A 208 -25.76 21.25 -6.21
N ASN A 209 -25.54 22.45 -5.67
CA ASN A 209 -26.15 23.68 -6.16
C ASN A 209 -25.23 24.42 -7.16
N GLY A 210 -24.02 23.90 -7.40
CA GLY A 210 -23.01 24.46 -8.29
C GLY A 210 -23.15 24.03 -9.75
N GLY A 211 -22.29 24.60 -10.60
CA GLY A 211 -22.35 24.43 -12.06
C GLY A 211 -22.06 22.99 -12.56
N PHE A 212 -21.41 22.17 -11.73
CA PHE A 212 -21.04 20.78 -12.07
C PHE A 212 -22.05 19.72 -11.61
N ALA A 213 -23.12 20.10 -10.90
CA ALA A 213 -24.09 19.17 -10.34
C ALA A 213 -24.71 18.16 -11.34
N PRO A 214 -25.00 18.50 -12.61
CA PRO A 214 -25.57 17.54 -13.57
C PRO A 214 -24.61 16.42 -14.02
N PHE A 215 -23.30 16.68 -14.04
CA PHE A 215 -22.30 15.71 -14.50
C PHE A 215 -22.02 14.63 -13.45
N MET A 216 -22.17 14.97 -12.17
CA MET A 216 -21.73 14.12 -11.07
C MET A 216 -22.83 13.18 -10.53
N LYS A 217 -24.13 13.45 -10.82
CA LYS A 217 -25.23 12.51 -10.47
C LYS A 217 -25.11 11.12 -11.12
N GLN A 218 -24.31 10.98 -12.17
CA GLN A 218 -24.17 9.71 -12.90
C GLN A 218 -23.51 8.61 -12.07
N THR A 219 -22.71 8.97 -11.06
CA THR A 219 -21.91 8.05 -10.25
C THR A 219 -22.51 7.78 -8.86
N GLU A 220 -23.63 8.41 -8.49
CA GLU A 220 -24.23 8.39 -7.13
C GLU A 220 -24.43 6.99 -6.56
N ASN A 221 -24.77 6.04 -7.43
CA ASN A 221 -25.04 4.66 -7.06
C ASN A 221 -24.02 3.69 -7.66
N TYR A 222 -22.89 4.20 -8.15
CA TYR A 222 -21.91 3.40 -8.85
C TYR A 222 -21.22 2.43 -7.90
N LYS A 223 -21.38 1.15 -8.20
CA LYS A 223 -20.83 0.03 -7.45
C LYS A 223 -20.44 -1.07 -8.41
N ARG A 224 -19.27 -1.66 -8.19
CA ARG A 224 -18.72 -2.67 -9.08
C ARG A 224 -17.77 -3.60 -8.34
N TYR A 225 -17.91 -4.89 -8.62
CA TYR A 225 -16.86 -5.86 -8.34
C TYR A 225 -15.99 -6.07 -9.60
N GLY A 226 -14.71 -5.74 -9.52
CA GLY A 226 -13.72 -5.94 -10.59
C GLY A 226 -12.98 -7.26 -10.42
N THR A 227 -13.27 -8.25 -11.27
CA THR A 227 -12.71 -9.60 -11.12
C THR A 227 -11.25 -9.72 -11.48
N LYS A 228 -10.76 -8.88 -12.41
CA LYS A 228 -9.35 -8.87 -12.82
C LYS A 228 -8.44 -8.37 -11.71
N TYR A 229 -8.86 -7.30 -11.03
CA TYR A 229 -8.09 -6.63 -9.98
C TYR A 229 -8.57 -6.98 -8.57
N LYS A 230 -9.56 -7.87 -8.44
CA LYS A 230 -10.18 -8.30 -7.18
C LYS A 230 -10.55 -7.12 -6.29
N ASN A 231 -11.13 -6.07 -6.87
CA ASN A 231 -11.49 -4.87 -6.14
C ASN A 231 -13.00 -4.70 -6.05
N TYR A 232 -13.49 -4.26 -4.89
CA TYR A 232 -14.86 -3.77 -4.74
C TYR A 232 -14.83 -2.25 -4.70
N LEU A 233 -15.41 -1.64 -5.73
CA LEU A 233 -15.60 -0.21 -5.84
C LEU A 233 -17.03 0.15 -5.45
N VAL A 234 -17.16 1.14 -4.56
CA VAL A 234 -18.43 1.77 -4.21
C VAL A 234 -18.23 3.27 -4.14
N VAL A 235 -19.12 4.05 -4.75
CA VAL A 235 -19.09 5.51 -4.73
C VAL A 235 -20.13 6.03 -3.75
N LYS A 236 -19.76 7.05 -2.98
CA LYS A 236 -20.65 7.83 -2.14
C LYS A 236 -20.41 9.31 -2.37
N HIS A 237 -21.53 10.03 -2.44
CA HIS A 237 -21.53 11.46 -2.63
C HIS A 237 -21.67 12.20 -1.31
N PHE A 238 -21.00 13.34 -1.25
CA PHE A 238 -21.01 14.27 -0.13
C PHE A 238 -21.39 15.64 -0.67
N ASP A 239 -22.54 16.17 -0.23
CA ASP A 239 -22.95 17.52 -0.63
C ASP A 239 -22.15 18.56 0.16
N TYR A 240 -21.32 19.31 -0.55
CA TYR A 240 -20.52 20.37 0.03
C TYR A 240 -21.38 21.45 0.70
N SER A 241 -22.57 21.73 0.16
CA SER A 241 -23.49 22.74 0.69
C SER A 241 -24.02 22.38 2.08
N GLU A 242 -24.11 21.08 2.38
CA GLU A 242 -24.52 20.54 3.68
C GLU A 242 -23.32 20.39 4.62
N ILE A 243 -22.26 19.70 4.15
CA ILE A 243 -21.13 19.30 5.01
C ILE A 243 -20.33 20.50 5.55
N LYS A 244 -20.22 21.60 4.80
CA LYS A 244 -19.41 22.77 5.18
C LYS A 244 -19.90 23.50 6.44
N ASN A 245 -21.15 23.25 6.84
CA ASN A 245 -21.77 23.84 8.02
C ASN A 245 -21.76 22.90 9.24
N LEU A 246 -21.33 21.65 9.05
CA LEU A 246 -21.20 20.68 10.12
C LEU A 246 -19.90 20.91 10.90
N ASP A 247 -19.95 20.67 12.20
CA ASP A 247 -18.74 20.59 13.01
C ASP A 247 -17.91 19.34 12.68
N GLU A 248 -16.68 19.29 13.19
CA GLU A 248 -15.74 18.18 12.94
C GLU A 248 -16.33 16.80 13.26
N LYS A 249 -17.03 16.69 14.40
CA LYS A 249 -17.63 15.43 14.84
C LYS A 249 -18.75 14.99 13.89
N GLN A 250 -19.62 15.92 13.51
CA GLN A 250 -20.72 15.68 12.58
C GLN A 250 -20.20 15.29 11.19
N GLN A 251 -19.17 15.96 10.68
CA GLN A 251 -18.55 15.60 9.40
C GLN A 251 -17.97 14.18 9.43
N TYR A 252 -17.26 13.85 10.51
CA TYR A 252 -16.71 12.50 10.67
C TYR A 252 -17.81 11.44 10.77
N GLN A 253 -18.89 11.70 11.52
CA GLN A 253 -20.03 10.78 11.60
C GLN A 253 -20.67 10.53 10.24
N LEU A 254 -20.89 11.59 9.45
CA LEU A 254 -21.38 11.46 8.08
C LEU A 254 -20.44 10.60 7.22
N LEU A 255 -19.13 10.81 7.30
CA LEU A 255 -18.14 9.99 6.60
C LEU A 255 -18.20 8.52 7.02
N LYS A 256 -18.23 8.25 8.33
CA LYS A 256 -18.34 6.91 8.90
C LYS A 256 -19.60 6.21 8.42
N GLU A 257 -20.75 6.85 8.52
CA GLU A 257 -22.04 6.33 8.05
C GLU A 257 -21.98 5.99 6.57
N LYS A 258 -21.43 6.88 5.73
CA LYS A 258 -21.30 6.66 4.29
C LYS A 258 -20.35 5.50 3.95
N ILE A 259 -19.26 5.33 4.69
CA ILE A 259 -18.36 4.17 4.53
C ILE A 259 -19.11 2.86 4.83
N LEU A 260 -19.82 2.80 5.96
CA LEU A 260 -20.58 1.61 6.36
C LEU A 260 -21.75 1.33 5.40
N GLU A 261 -22.46 2.36 4.97
CA GLU A 261 -23.48 2.29 3.92
C GLU A 261 -22.88 1.73 2.62
N GLY A 262 -21.70 2.21 2.22
CA GLY A 262 -20.98 1.74 1.05
C GLY A 262 -20.59 0.27 1.15
N ILE A 263 -20.23 -0.23 2.33
CA ILE A 263 -19.96 -1.67 2.53
C ILE A 263 -21.24 -2.49 2.40
N ASN A 264 -22.37 -1.99 2.91
CA ASN A 264 -23.67 -2.68 2.83
C ASN A 264 -24.26 -2.70 1.42
N ASP A 265 -23.87 -1.75 0.56
CA ASP A 265 -24.23 -1.72 -0.85
C ASP A 265 -23.73 -2.95 -1.65
N TYR A 266 -22.86 -3.76 -1.04
CA TYR A 266 -22.43 -5.05 -1.53
C TYR A 266 -23.60 -5.95 -1.95
N GLU A 267 -24.71 -5.92 -1.20
CA GLU A 267 -25.88 -6.75 -1.49
C GLU A 267 -26.52 -6.42 -2.84
N ASN A 268 -26.34 -5.17 -3.28
CA ASN A 268 -26.90 -4.62 -4.51
C ASN A 268 -25.97 -4.80 -5.73
N LEU A 269 -24.85 -5.52 -5.58
CA LEU A 269 -23.94 -5.80 -6.69
C LEU A 269 -24.59 -6.72 -7.74
N LYS A 270 -24.55 -6.30 -9.01
CA LYS A 270 -24.94 -7.15 -10.15
C LYS A 270 -24.15 -8.47 -10.22
N ARG A 271 -22.90 -8.44 -9.76
CA ARG A 271 -22.01 -9.61 -9.67
C ARG A 271 -21.36 -9.62 -8.29
N LYS A 272 -21.70 -10.62 -7.48
CA LYS A 272 -21.11 -10.79 -6.14
C LYS A 272 -19.78 -11.58 -6.23
N PRO A 273 -18.74 -11.18 -5.48
CA PRO A 273 -17.57 -12.03 -5.25
C PRO A 273 -17.97 -13.30 -4.50
N LYS A 274 -17.20 -14.37 -4.72
CA LYS A 274 -17.62 -15.72 -4.31
C LYS A 274 -17.48 -15.98 -2.81
N ASP A 275 -16.44 -15.43 -2.19
CA ASP A 275 -16.02 -15.80 -0.84
C ASP A 275 -15.72 -14.58 0.04
N PHE A 276 -16.24 -13.39 -0.32
CA PHE A 276 -16.02 -12.21 0.49
C PHE A 276 -16.86 -12.26 1.78
N ASP A 277 -16.19 -12.25 2.93
CA ASP A 277 -16.80 -12.14 4.25
C ASP A 277 -17.20 -10.69 4.53
N LYS A 278 -18.34 -10.30 3.95
CA LYS A 278 -18.88 -8.93 4.03
C LYS A 278 -19.21 -8.54 5.46
N ASP A 279 -19.79 -9.44 6.25
CA ASP A 279 -20.22 -9.15 7.61
C ASP A 279 -19.02 -9.04 8.56
N GLY A 280 -18.02 -9.93 8.41
CA GLY A 280 -16.74 -9.80 9.12
C GLY A 280 -16.00 -8.51 8.77
N PHE A 281 -15.97 -8.13 7.50
CA PHE A 281 -15.38 -6.85 7.07
C PHE A 281 -16.14 -5.65 7.65
N TYR A 282 -17.47 -5.65 7.56
CA TYR A 282 -18.31 -4.58 8.11
C TYR A 282 -18.07 -4.36 9.60
N ASN A 283 -18.12 -5.44 10.40
CA ASN A 283 -17.94 -5.36 11.85
C ASN A 283 -16.53 -4.85 12.22
N ILE A 284 -15.50 -5.26 11.48
CA ILE A 284 -14.15 -4.74 11.69
C ILE A 284 -14.07 -3.25 11.35
N MET A 285 -14.63 -2.84 10.22
CA MET A 285 -14.64 -1.44 9.80
C MET A 285 -15.41 -0.54 10.77
N GLU A 286 -16.57 -0.97 11.26
CA GLU A 286 -17.34 -0.23 12.26
C GLU A 286 -16.54 -0.01 13.56
N ASN A 287 -15.87 -1.06 14.04
CA ASN A 287 -15.04 -0.99 15.23
C ASN A 287 -13.83 -0.04 15.03
N ILE A 288 -13.16 -0.14 13.88
CA ILE A 288 -12.02 0.73 13.51
C ILE A 288 -12.45 2.19 13.48
N LEU A 289 -13.52 2.53 12.74
CA LEU A 289 -14.00 3.90 12.60
C LEU A 289 -14.48 4.46 13.96
N THR A 290 -15.16 3.65 14.77
CA THR A 290 -15.54 4.04 16.14
C THR A 290 -14.32 4.29 17.03
N THR A 291 -13.26 3.52 16.86
CA THR A 291 -12.02 3.68 17.63
C THR A 291 -11.27 4.94 17.22
N TYR A 292 -11.16 5.21 15.92
CA TYR A 292 -10.58 6.45 15.39
C TYR A 292 -11.32 7.68 15.94
N GLU A 293 -12.66 7.67 15.89
CA GLU A 293 -13.48 8.75 16.43
C GLU A 293 -13.17 9.05 17.90
N ARG A 294 -13.09 8.00 18.72
CA ARG A 294 -12.77 8.12 20.15
C ARG A 294 -11.39 8.74 20.33
N GLN A 295 -10.37 8.28 19.59
CA GLN A 295 -9.00 8.81 19.71
C GLN A 295 -8.90 10.28 19.33
N LYS A 296 -9.71 10.75 18.37
CA LYS A 296 -9.77 12.16 17.98
C LYS A 296 -10.56 13.02 18.96
N SER A 297 -11.59 12.47 19.60
CA SER A 297 -12.44 13.20 20.57
C SER A 297 -11.75 13.53 21.91
N TYR A 298 -10.55 13.00 22.17
CA TYR A 298 -9.76 13.28 23.38
C TYR A 298 -8.70 14.37 23.21
N TYR A 299 -8.71 15.07 22.07
CA TYR A 299 -7.89 16.25 21.79
C TYR A 299 -8.79 17.45 21.48
#